data_AF-A0A935F7V7-F1
#
_entry.id   AF-A0A935F7V7-F1
#
_cell.length_a   1.000
_cell.length_b   1.000
_cell.length_c   1.000
_cell.angle_alpha   90.00
_cell.angle_beta   90.00
_cell.angle_gamma   90.00
#
_symmetry.space_group_name_H-M   'P 1'
#
loop_
_entity.id
_entity.type
_entity.pdbx_description
1 polymer ?
#
loop_
_entity_poly.entity_id
_entity_poly.type
_entity_poly.pdbx_seq_one_letter_code
_entity_poly.pdbx_strand_id
1 'polypeptide(L)'
;MQFLKQDLDGGHYHWAAGDEHLYTGQPSRRRFDKFNGNQVLFLINFYSSLSERVSLKEGKSIERRILDDLPEDAKSEVAVFNWLRKLALPV
;
A
#
# COMPACT_ATOMS: atom_id res chain seq x y z
N MET A 1 -5.14 8.70 8.91
CA MET A 1 -6.21 7.71 9.11
C MET A 1 -5.60 6.32 9.03
N GLN A 2 -6.02 5.36 9.85
CA GLN A 2 -5.53 3.98 9.76
C GLN A 2 -6.60 3.11 9.08
N PHE A 3 -6.27 2.61 7.90
CA PHE A 3 -7.04 1.62 7.16
C PHE A 3 -6.90 0.26 7.84
N LEU A 4 -8.01 -0.46 7.90
CA LEU A 4 -8.11 -1.83 8.36
C LEU A 4 -8.32 -2.76 7.16
N LYS A 5 -8.08 -4.05 7.36
CA LYS A 5 -8.35 -5.11 6.36
C LYS A 5 -9.75 -5.01 5.76
N GLN A 6 -10.74 -4.68 6.59
CA GLN A 6 -12.15 -4.52 6.19
C GLN A 6 -12.42 -3.28 5.31
N ASP A 7 -11.50 -2.32 5.26
CA ASP A 7 -11.63 -1.13 4.42
C ASP A 7 -11.13 -1.35 2.98
N LEU A 8 -10.40 -2.45 2.75
CA LEU A 8 -9.92 -2.85 1.42
C LEU A 8 -11.02 -3.55 0.63
N ASP A 9 -11.11 -3.24 -0.67
CA ASP A 9 -12.08 -3.85 -1.58
C ASP A 9 -11.56 -5.16 -2.21
N GLY A 10 -10.26 -5.46 -2.10
CA GLY A 10 -9.63 -6.64 -2.71
C GLY A 10 -10.03 -7.98 -2.08
N GLY A 11 -10.97 -8.69 -2.70
CA GLY A 11 -11.30 -10.08 -2.35
C GLY A 11 -10.25 -11.13 -2.77
N HIS A 12 -9.18 -10.72 -3.44
CA HIS A 12 -8.14 -11.59 -4.02
C HIS A 12 -6.85 -11.61 -3.19
N TYR A 13 -6.81 -10.94 -2.04
CA TYR A 13 -5.62 -10.89 -1.22
C TYR A 13 -5.36 -12.21 -0.50
N HIS A 14 -4.10 -12.63 -0.52
CA HIS A 14 -3.57 -13.61 0.40
C HIS A 14 -3.19 -12.92 1.71
N TRP A 15 -3.81 -13.35 2.80
CA TRP A 15 -3.54 -12.88 4.15
C TRP A 15 -2.73 -13.94 4.88
N ALA A 16 -1.41 -13.75 4.97
CA ALA A 16 -0.55 -14.63 5.76
C ALA A 16 -0.73 -14.28 7.25
N ALA A 17 -1.37 -15.18 8.00
CA ALA A 17 -1.54 -15.03 9.44
C ALA A 17 -0.16 -15.07 10.12
N GLY A 18 0.12 -14.07 10.95
CA GLY A 18 1.39 -13.94 11.65
C GLY A 18 2.41 -13.01 10.98
N ASP A 19 2.24 -12.58 9.73
CA ASP A 19 3.21 -11.69 9.05
C ASP A 19 2.99 -10.20 9.32
N GLU A 20 1.94 -9.83 10.05
CA GLU A 20 1.54 -8.43 10.32
C GLU A 20 2.67 -7.62 10.95
N HIS A 21 3.38 -8.23 11.91
CA HIS A 21 4.53 -7.62 12.58
C HIS A 21 5.71 -7.33 11.63
N LEU A 22 5.79 -8.03 10.49
CA LEU A 22 6.86 -7.85 9.51
C LEU A 22 6.71 -6.56 8.72
N TYR A 23 5.52 -5.97 8.66
CA TYR A 23 5.22 -4.78 7.87
C TYR A 23 4.95 -3.60 8.79
N THR A 24 6.02 -3.14 9.45
CA THR A 24 6.01 -2.02 10.39
C THR A 24 7.19 -1.09 10.10
N GLY A 25 7.09 0.17 10.55
CA GLY A 25 8.14 1.16 10.31
C GLY A 25 8.06 1.77 8.90
N GLN A 26 9.21 1.88 8.23
CA GLN A 26 9.32 2.49 6.90
C GLN A 26 9.36 1.42 5.79
N PRO A 27 8.81 1.71 4.59
CA PRO A 27 8.97 0.86 3.42
C PRO A 27 10.44 0.53 3.19
N SER A 28 10.71 -0.74 2.89
CA SER A 28 12.06 -1.25 2.75
C SER A 28 12.36 -1.73 1.34
N ARG A 29 13.55 -2.29 1.11
CA ARG A 29 13.90 -2.97 -0.14
C ARG A 29 13.29 -4.37 -0.24
N ARG A 30 12.41 -4.77 0.69
CA ARG A 30 11.68 -6.03 0.62
C ARG A 30 10.87 -6.10 -0.67
N ARG A 31 10.83 -7.28 -1.26
CA ARG A 31 10.01 -7.55 -2.45
C ARG A 31 8.55 -7.23 -2.10
N PHE A 32 7.90 -6.47 -2.97
CA PHE A 32 6.50 -6.16 -2.85
C PHE A 32 5.66 -7.13 -3.67
N ASP A 33 4.61 -7.65 -3.05
CA ASP A 33 3.59 -8.48 -3.68
C ASP A 33 2.24 -7.78 -3.58
N LYS A 34 1.69 -7.38 -4.73
CA LYS A 34 0.38 -6.72 -4.82
C LYS A 34 -0.78 -7.64 -4.45
N PHE A 35 -0.58 -8.95 -4.41
CA PHE A 35 -1.58 -9.91 -3.95
C PHE A 35 -1.46 -10.21 -2.45
N ASN A 36 -0.45 -9.67 -1.77
CA ASN A 36 -0.31 -9.79 -0.32
C ASN A 36 -1.06 -8.64 0.38
N GLY A 37 -2.20 -8.97 0.99
CA GLY A 37 -3.06 -7.98 1.65
C GLY A 37 -2.36 -7.23 2.78
N ASN A 38 -1.45 -7.87 3.50
CA ASN A 38 -0.68 -7.22 4.58
C ASN A 38 0.27 -6.16 4.03
N GLN A 39 0.94 -6.43 2.89
CA GLN A 39 1.84 -5.47 2.26
C GLN A 39 1.11 -4.28 1.65
N VAL A 40 -0.01 -4.55 0.96
CA VAL A 40 -0.85 -3.49 0.38
C VAL A 40 -1.40 -2.58 1.48
N LEU A 41 -1.96 -3.17 2.54
CA LEU A 41 -2.48 -2.42 3.68
C LEU A 41 -1.40 -1.59 4.37
N PHE A 42 -0.21 -2.16 4.57
CA PHE A 42 0.93 -1.45 5.14
C PHE A 42 1.31 -0.23 4.31
N LEU A 43 1.43 -0.36 2.98
CA LEU A 43 1.79 0.76 2.12
C LEU A 43 0.72 1.85 2.09
N ILE A 44 -0.56 1.48 2.04
CA ILE A 44 -1.66 2.47 2.09
C ILE A 44 -1.64 3.21 3.41
N ASN A 45 -1.45 2.50 4.54
CA ASN A 45 -1.36 3.10 5.86
C ASN A 45 -0.13 4.00 6.02
N PHE A 46 1.03 3.57 5.52
CA PHE A 46 2.25 4.36 5.55
C PHE A 46 2.12 5.61 4.69
N TYR A 47 1.55 5.50 3.50
CA TYR A 47 1.25 6.66 2.66
C TYR A 47 0.28 7.63 3.36
N SER A 48 -0.75 7.08 4.00
CA SER A 48 -1.78 7.84 4.73
C SER A 48 -1.28 8.48 6.02
N SER A 49 -0.17 8.00 6.60
CA SER A 49 0.46 8.66 7.76
C SER A 49 1.33 9.86 7.35
N LEU A 50 1.80 9.88 6.11
CA LEU A 50 2.61 10.98 5.56
C LEU A 50 1.77 12.07 4.89
N SER A 51 0.53 11.75 4.53
CA SER A 51 -0.41 12.71 3.93
C SER A 51 -1.44 13.15 4.98
N GLU A 52 -1.56 14.46 5.22
CA GLU A 52 -2.34 15.00 6.34
C GLU A 52 -3.84 14.62 6.31
N ARG A 53 -4.41 14.23 5.16
CA ARG A 53 -5.85 13.90 5.02
C ARG A 53 -6.14 12.87 3.93
N VAL A 54 -5.67 11.63 4.07
CA VAL A 54 -6.17 10.53 3.21
C VAL A 54 -7.53 10.06 3.72
N SER A 55 -8.57 10.29 2.92
CA SER A 55 -9.91 9.76 3.10
C SER A 55 -10.00 8.28 2.69
N LEU A 56 -11.02 7.56 3.16
CA LEU A 56 -11.28 6.16 2.75
C LEU A 56 -11.34 6.00 1.23
N LYS A 57 -11.95 6.97 0.53
CA LYS A 57 -12.05 6.98 -0.94
C LYS A 57 -10.67 7.07 -1.61
N GLU A 58 -9.76 7.85 -1.05
CA GLU A 58 -8.39 7.96 -1.56
C GLU A 58 -7.60 6.69 -1.29
N GLY A 59 -7.73 6.08 -0.11
CA GLY A 59 -7.09 4.79 0.16
C GLY A 59 -7.55 3.68 -0.79
N LYS A 60 -8.86 3.59 -1.06
CA LYS A 60 -9.40 2.67 -2.08
C LYS A 60 -8.92 2.98 -3.50
N SER A 61 -8.71 4.26 -3.79
CA SER A 61 -8.14 4.68 -5.09
C SER A 61 -6.67 4.28 -5.21
N ILE A 62 -5.90 4.42 -4.12
CA ILE A 62 -4.51 3.95 -4.04
C ILE A 62 -4.45 2.43 -4.20
N GLU A 63 -5.31 1.71 -3.47
CA GLU A 63 -5.44 0.25 -3.57
C GLU A 63 -5.65 -0.19 -5.03
N ARG A 64 -6.65 0.38 -5.70
CA ARG A 64 -6.95 0.05 -7.09
C ARG A 64 -5.77 0.34 -8.03
N ARG A 65 -5.08 1.46 -7.83
CA ARG A 65 -3.87 1.78 -8.62
C ARG A 65 -2.75 0.75 -8.38
N ILE A 66 -2.50 0.33 -7.15
CA ILE A 66 -1.48 -0.70 -6.85
C ILE A 66 -1.81 -2.02 -7.56
N LEU A 67 -3.09 -2.35 -7.70
CA LEU A 67 -3.52 -3.58 -8.36
C LEU A 67 -3.42 -3.50 -9.88
N ASP A 68 -3.97 -2.43 -10.45
CA ASP A 68 -4.22 -2.31 -11.89
C ASP A 68 -3.08 -1.61 -12.63
N ASP A 69 -2.45 -0.62 -12.00
CA ASP A 69 -1.52 0.33 -12.65
C ASP A 69 -0.07 0.20 -12.16
N LEU A 70 0.23 -0.71 -11.22
CA LEU A 70 1.57 -0.82 -10.65
C LEU A 70 2.59 -1.23 -11.73
N PRO A 71 3.65 -0.42 -11.96
CA PRO A 71 4.68 -0.73 -12.92
C PRO A 71 5.42 -2.02 -12.60
N GLU A 72 5.79 -2.78 -13.62
CA GLU A 72 6.51 -4.06 -13.45
C GLU A 72 7.92 -3.90 -12.84
N ASP A 73 8.52 -2.72 -12.95
CA ASP A 73 9.81 -2.37 -12.35
C ASP A 73 9.69 -2.00 -10.87
N ALA A 74 8.49 -1.70 -10.37
CA ALA A 74 8.22 -1.39 -8.97
C ALA A 74 8.16 -2.66 -8.09
N LYS A 75 9.30 -3.36 -8.00
CA LYS A 75 9.40 -4.69 -7.36
C LYS A 75 9.59 -4.68 -5.84
N SER A 76 9.73 -3.50 -5.22
CA SER A 76 10.01 -3.37 -3.77
C SER A 76 9.11 -2.34 -3.11
N GLU A 77 8.91 -2.45 -1.79
CA GLU A 77 8.03 -1.55 -1.04
C GLU A 77 8.43 -0.07 -1.23
N VAL A 78 9.74 0.23 -1.18
CA VAL A 78 10.26 1.59 -1.47
C VAL A 78 9.98 2.02 -2.91
N ALA A 79 10.09 1.11 -3.88
CA ALA A 79 9.82 1.45 -5.29
C ALA A 79 8.33 1.76 -5.50
N VAL A 80 7.44 0.93 -4.93
CA VAL A 80 5.99 1.17 -4.95
C VAL A 80 5.65 2.47 -4.25
N PHE A 81 6.20 2.71 -3.06
CA PHE A 81 5.98 3.93 -2.31
C PHE A 81 6.45 5.18 -3.09
N ASN A 82 7.64 5.15 -3.67
CA ASN A 82 8.14 6.25 -4.50
C ASN A 82 7.29 6.47 -5.74
N TRP A 83 6.74 5.40 -6.33
CA TRP A 83 5.79 5.50 -7.43
C TRP A 83 4.47 6.16 -7.00
N LEU A 84 3.89 5.75 -5.86
CA LEU A 84 2.71 6.38 -5.29
C LEU A 84 2.91 7.87 -5.02
N ARG A 85 4.08 8.25 -4.48
CA ARG A 85 4.46 9.66 -4.28
C ARG A 85 4.59 10.46 -5.57
N LYS A 86 4.90 9.83 -6.70
CA LYS A 86 4.97 10.49 -8.00
C LYS A 86 3.57 10.68 -8.62
N LEU A 87 2.64 9.76 -8.32
CA LEU A 87 1.26 9.81 -8.82
C LEU A 87 0.39 10.82 -8.07
N ALA A 88 0.59 10.94 -6.76
CA ALA A 88 -0.01 12.00 -5.98
C ALA A 88 0.84 13.28 -6.14
N LEU A 89 0.30 14.22 -6.90
CA LEU A 89 0.85 15.54 -7.23
C LEU A 89 1.42 16.31 -6.00
N PRO A 90 2.29 17.32 -6.24
CA PRO A 90 3.56 17.55 -5.56
C PRO A 90 3.43 17.86 -4.06
N VAL A 91 4.50 17.51 -3.34
CA VAL A 91 4.80 17.96 -1.96
C VAL A 91 4.75 19.49 -1.87
#